data_AF-A0A953DQC0-F1
#
_entry.id   AF-A0A953DQC0-F1
#
_cell.length_a   1.000
_cell.length_b   1.000
_cell.length_c   1.000
_cell.angle_alpha   90.00
_cell.angle_beta   90.00
_cell.angle_gamma   90.00
#
_symmetry.space_group_name_H-M   'P 1'
#
loop_
_entity.id
_entity.type
_entity.pdbx_description
1 polymer ?
#
loop_
_entity_poly.entity_id
_entity_poly.type
_entity_poly.pdbx_seq_one_letter_code
_entity_poly.pdbx_strand_id
1 'polypeptide(L)'
;MATSDPDARRAAIRTLIRSRLVGTQEELRELLAKEGFDVTQATLSRDLAQIGARRVSLPEGGTAYEVDDVRVPEGPDALLPYREMITRVVDTDSLVIVSTLPGAASAVALGIDRARLPQVAGTIAGDDTIFIAPAKGVAPGRLSRQLNTLWSKGKSS
;
A
#
# COMPACT_ATOMS: atom_id res chain seq x y z
N MET A 1 -23.49 17.62 -6.59
CA MET A 1 -23.32 16.26 -6.03
C MET A 1 -21.89 15.85 -6.27
N ALA A 2 -21.00 16.06 -5.31
CA ALA A 2 -19.59 15.73 -5.47
C ALA A 2 -19.45 14.20 -5.47
N THR A 3 -19.06 13.64 -6.60
CA THR A 3 -18.66 12.24 -6.76
C THR A 3 -17.49 11.98 -5.82
N SER A 4 -17.71 11.22 -4.75
CA SER A 4 -16.72 10.95 -3.71
C SER A 4 -15.53 10.18 -4.30
N ASP A 5 -14.39 10.85 -4.45
CA ASP A 5 -13.13 10.17 -4.71
C ASP A 5 -12.84 9.19 -3.54
N PRO A 6 -12.77 7.86 -3.81
CA PRO A 6 -12.48 6.87 -2.78
C PRO A 6 -11.15 7.13 -2.06
N ASP A 7 -10.14 7.68 -2.73
CA ASP A 7 -8.84 7.99 -2.11
C ASP A 7 -8.95 9.18 -1.16
N ALA A 8 -9.58 10.27 -1.59
CA ALA A 8 -9.86 11.42 -0.73
C ALA A 8 -10.68 11.03 0.51
N ARG A 9 -11.69 10.17 0.35
CA ARG A 9 -12.51 9.70 1.46
C ARG A 9 -11.72 8.85 2.44
N ARG A 10 -10.92 7.89 1.96
CA ARG A 10 -10.04 7.06 2.80
C ARG A 10 -9.01 7.90 3.55
N ALA A 11 -8.49 8.95 2.94
CA ALA A 11 -7.62 9.92 3.60
C ALA A 11 -8.36 10.68 4.72
N ALA A 12 -9.59 11.14 4.47
CA ALA A 12 -10.42 11.79 5.48
C ALA A 12 -10.72 10.86 6.67
N ILE A 13 -11.08 9.59 6.42
CA ILE A 13 -11.28 8.58 7.46
C ILE A 13 -10.04 8.43 8.34
N ARG A 14 -8.85 8.32 7.73
CA ARG A 14 -7.58 8.21 8.45
C ARG A 14 -7.32 9.44 9.33
N THR A 15 -7.58 10.64 8.81
CA THR A 15 -7.44 11.89 9.58
C THR A 15 -8.41 11.93 10.77
N LEU A 16 -9.67 11.55 10.57
CA LEU A 16 -10.68 11.54 11.63
C LEU A 16 -10.28 10.59 12.76
N ILE A 17 -9.95 9.33 12.44
CA ILE A 17 -9.51 8.31 13.40
C ILE A 17 -8.26 8.74 14.18
N ARG A 18 -7.36 9.53 13.57
CA ARG A 18 -6.16 10.07 14.23
C ARG A 18 -6.43 11.28 15.13
N SER A 19 -7.39 12.12 14.73
CA SER A 19 -7.66 13.39 15.40
C SER A 19 -8.49 13.24 16.68
N ARG A 20 -9.24 12.14 16.81
CA ARG A 20 -10.19 11.93 17.90
C ARG A 20 -10.49 10.44 18.06
N LEU A 21 -10.94 10.05 19.24
CA LEU A 21 -11.48 8.73 19.49
C LEU A 21 -12.79 8.58 18.74
N VAL A 22 -12.88 7.57 17.87
CA VAL A 22 -14.10 7.24 17.14
C VAL A 22 -14.47 5.80 17.45
N GLY A 23 -15.60 5.59 18.14
CA GLY A 23 -15.97 4.28 18.67
C GLY A 23 -16.89 3.47 17.77
N THR A 24 -17.62 4.15 16.88
CA THR A 24 -18.65 3.51 16.04
C THR A 24 -18.58 3.98 14.59
N GLN A 25 -19.10 3.16 13.68
CA GLN A 25 -19.21 3.55 12.27
C GLN A 25 -20.23 4.65 12.05
N GLU A 26 -21.27 4.74 12.89
CA GLU A 26 -22.28 5.80 12.77
C GLU A 26 -21.67 7.17 13.11
N GLU A 27 -20.90 7.25 14.20
CA GLU A 27 -20.12 8.43 14.55
C GLU A 27 -19.17 8.83 13.42
N LEU A 28 -18.43 7.85 12.87
CA LEU A 28 -17.52 8.10 11.75
C LEU A 28 -18.26 8.62 10.50
N ARG A 29 -19.46 8.10 10.22
CA ARG A 29 -20.31 8.52 9.10
C ARG A 29 -20.80 9.96 9.27
N GLU A 30 -21.23 10.34 10.48
CA GLU A 30 -21.64 11.72 10.77
C GLU A 30 -20.47 12.72 10.63
N LEU A 31 -19.27 12.33 11.06
CA LEU A 31 -18.07 13.12 10.89
C LEU A 31 -17.69 13.29 9.42
N LEU A 32 -17.77 12.22 8.63
CA LEU A 32 -17.54 12.26 7.18
C LEU A 32 -18.56 13.13 6.45
N ALA A 33 -19.83 13.09 6.87
CA ALA A 33 -20.86 13.94 6.28
C ALA A 33 -20.57 15.43 6.49
N LYS A 34 -20.00 15.82 7.63
CA LYS A 34 -19.53 17.19 7.91
C LYS A 34 -18.35 17.61 7.02
N GLU A 35 -17.52 16.66 6.61
CA GLU A 35 -16.43 16.83 5.64
C GLU A 35 -16.91 16.75 4.17
N GLY A 36 -18.22 16.61 3.94
CA GLY A 36 -18.82 16.55 2.60
C GLY A 36 -18.85 15.14 1.96
N PHE A 37 -18.52 14.09 2.72
CA PHE A 37 -18.58 12.70 2.27
C PHE A 37 -19.84 12.02 2.80
N ASP A 38 -20.84 11.85 1.96
CA ASP A 38 -22.00 11.01 2.28
C ASP A 38 -21.74 9.56 1.87
N VAL A 39 -21.77 8.63 2.82
CA VAL A 39 -21.49 7.21 2.60
C VAL A 39 -22.42 6.28 3.35
N THR A 40 -22.65 5.11 2.75
CA THR A 40 -23.36 4.01 3.41
C THR A 40 -22.45 3.29 4.40
N GLN A 41 -23.06 2.58 5.35
CA GLN A 41 -22.33 1.71 6.28
C GLN A 41 -21.52 0.62 5.55
N ALA A 42 -22.02 0.10 4.42
CA ALA A 42 -21.31 -0.89 3.60
C ALA A 42 -20.05 -0.30 2.95
N THR A 43 -20.12 0.93 2.43
CA THR A 43 -18.96 1.65 1.87
C THR A 43 -17.93 1.91 2.95
N LEU A 44 -18.37 2.43 4.10
CA LEU A 44 -17.49 2.76 5.22
C LEU A 44 -16.78 1.53 5.79
N SER A 45 -17.49 0.40 5.89
CA SER A 45 -16.91 -0.88 6.30
C SER A 45 -15.80 -1.34 5.36
N ARG A 46 -16.01 -1.23 4.05
CA ARG A 46 -14.98 -1.56 3.04
C ARG A 46 -13.78 -0.63 3.12
N ASP A 47 -14.00 0.67 3.29
CA ASP A 47 -12.90 1.64 3.41
C ASP A 47 -12.06 1.38 4.66
N LEU A 48 -12.69 1.13 5.82
CA LEU A 48 -12.01 0.77 7.05
C LEU A 48 -11.15 -0.48 6.88
N ALA A 49 -11.67 -1.52 6.23
CA ALA A 49 -10.91 -2.73 5.91
C ALA A 49 -9.72 -2.44 4.97
N GLN A 50 -9.92 -1.61 3.94
CA GLN A 50 -8.88 -1.26 2.96
C GLN A 50 -7.74 -0.44 3.56
N ILE A 51 -8.03 0.44 4.53
CA ILE A 51 -7.00 1.23 5.21
C ILE A 51 -6.36 0.49 6.38
N GLY A 52 -6.81 -0.74 6.68
CA GLY A 52 -6.31 -1.54 7.80
C GLY A 52 -6.72 -1.02 9.18
N ALA A 53 -7.86 -0.33 9.27
CA ALA A 53 -8.37 0.14 10.55
C ALA A 53 -8.86 -1.05 11.39
N ARG A 54 -8.45 -1.09 12.65
CA ARG A 54 -8.83 -2.12 13.63
C ARG A 54 -9.54 -1.48 14.81
N ARG A 55 -10.40 -2.25 15.47
CA ARG A 55 -11.07 -1.82 16.69
C ARG A 55 -10.23 -2.24 17.90
N VAL A 56 -9.88 -1.29 18.75
CA VAL A 56 -9.10 -1.52 19.97
C VAL A 56 -9.92 -1.19 21.20
N SER A 57 -9.65 -1.88 22.30
CA SER A 57 -10.28 -1.57 23.60
C SER A 57 -9.51 -0.44 24.28
N LEU A 58 -10.23 0.53 24.83
CA LEU A 58 -9.62 1.64 25.56
C LEU A 58 -9.40 1.27 27.04
N PRO A 59 -8.36 1.81 27.69
CA PRO A 59 -8.10 1.57 29.12
C PRO A 59 -9.28 1.95 30.03
N GLU A 60 -10.09 2.91 29.59
CA GLU A 60 -11.17 3.54 30.35
C GLU A 60 -12.52 2.84 30.11
N GLY A 61 -12.52 1.75 29.33
CA GLY A 61 -13.71 1.08 28.83
C GLY A 61 -14.16 1.61 27.47
N GLY A 62 -14.81 0.74 26.70
CA GLY A 62 -15.25 1.05 25.32
C GLY A 62 -14.23 0.65 24.26
N THR A 63 -14.56 0.94 23.01
CA THR A 63 -13.70 0.63 21.84
C THR A 63 -13.53 1.85 20.96
N ALA A 64 -12.37 1.98 20.32
CA ALA A 64 -12.11 2.97 19.30
C ALA A 64 -11.53 2.32 18.05
N TYR A 65 -11.68 2.97 16.90
CA TYR A 65 -10.89 2.66 15.73
C TYR A 65 -9.46 3.17 15.91
N GLU A 66 -8.50 2.35 15.53
CA GLU A 66 -7.10 2.68 15.41
C GLU A 66 -6.64 2.28 14.01
N VAL A 67 -5.79 3.08 13.41
CA VAL A 67 -5.11 2.74 12.16
C VAL A 67 -3.62 2.88 12.41
N ASP A 68 -2.88 1.78 12.27
CA ASP A 68 -1.44 1.81 12.50
C ASP A 68 -0.78 2.80 11.51
N ASP A 69 0.26 3.50 11.97
CA ASP A 69 0.98 4.51 11.17
C ASP A 69 1.88 3.90 10.09
N VAL A 70 1.41 2.85 9.43
CA VAL A 70 1.93 2.53 8.12
C VAL A 70 1.29 3.55 7.19
N ARG A 71 1.90 4.75 7.10
CA ARG A 71 1.99 5.40 5.78
C ARG A 71 2.50 4.30 4.88
N VAL A 72 1.59 3.65 4.15
CA VAL A 72 1.98 2.75 3.07
C VAL A 72 2.82 3.64 2.18
N PRO A 73 4.16 3.46 2.15
CA PRO A 73 4.97 4.42 1.45
C PRO A 73 4.57 4.34 -0.02
N GLU A 74 4.38 5.50 -0.64
CA GLU A 74 4.10 5.60 -2.07
C GLU A 74 5.34 6.13 -2.78
N GLY A 75 5.47 5.83 -4.08
CA GLY A 75 6.68 6.14 -4.80
C GLY A 75 7.83 5.20 -4.41
N PRO A 76 9.09 5.53 -4.75
CA PRO A 76 10.20 4.57 -4.63
C PRO A 76 10.41 3.96 -3.22
N ASP A 77 10.00 4.68 -2.17
CA ASP A 77 10.12 4.22 -0.77
C ASP A 77 9.12 3.11 -0.42
N ALA A 78 8.09 2.88 -1.26
CA ALA A 78 7.13 1.77 -1.13
C ALA A 78 7.79 0.39 -1.08
N LEU A 79 9.01 0.29 -1.64
CA LEU A 79 9.78 -0.94 -1.70
C LEU A 79 10.58 -1.24 -0.44
N LEU A 80 10.83 -0.24 0.43
CA LEU A 80 11.70 -0.38 1.59
C LEU A 80 11.25 -1.49 2.56
N PRO A 81 9.95 -1.62 2.90
CA PRO A 81 9.49 -2.66 3.84
C PRO A 81 9.69 -4.09 3.33
N TYR A 82 9.81 -4.26 2.01
CA TYR A 82 9.85 -5.57 1.36
C TYR A 82 11.27 -6.02 1.00
N ARG A 83 12.29 -5.18 1.22
CA ARG A 83 13.67 -5.42 0.78
C ARG A 83 14.26 -6.73 1.31
N GLU A 84 13.97 -7.08 2.57
CA GLU A 84 14.51 -8.29 3.23
C GLU A 84 13.84 -9.57 2.70
N MET A 85 12.72 -9.43 1.99
CA MET A 85 12.02 -10.54 1.35
C MET A 85 12.59 -10.87 -0.02
N ILE A 86 13.44 -10.01 -0.60
CA ILE A 86 14.02 -10.20 -1.93
C ILE A 86 15.28 -11.06 -1.83
N THR A 87 15.29 -12.18 -2.54
CA THR A 87 16.44 -13.10 -2.57
C THR A 87 17.28 -12.93 -3.83
N ARG A 88 16.65 -12.55 -4.96
CA ARG A 88 17.35 -12.41 -6.24
C ARG A 88 16.62 -11.48 -7.21
N VAL A 89 17.40 -10.83 -8.09
CA VAL A 89 16.91 -9.97 -9.18
C VAL A 89 17.69 -10.32 -10.44
N VAL A 90 17.01 -10.66 -11.52
CA VAL A 90 17.62 -11.00 -12.81
C VAL A 90 16.84 -10.38 -13.95
N ASP A 91 17.51 -9.80 -14.92
CA ASP A 91 16.89 -9.39 -16.18
C ASP A 91 17.11 -10.42 -17.30
N THR A 92 16.13 -10.48 -18.20
CA THR A 92 16.19 -11.19 -19.48
C THR A 92 16.07 -10.18 -20.62
N ASP A 93 15.98 -10.63 -21.86
CA ASP A 93 15.77 -9.75 -23.02
C ASP A 93 14.44 -8.97 -22.97
N SER A 94 13.45 -9.47 -22.22
CA SER A 94 12.08 -8.92 -22.20
C SER A 94 11.52 -8.62 -20.82
N LEU A 95 12.02 -9.25 -19.76
CA LEU A 95 11.43 -9.19 -18.41
C LEU A 95 12.50 -8.95 -17.35
N VAL A 96 12.06 -8.50 -16.18
CA VAL A 96 12.82 -8.63 -14.93
C VAL A 96 12.13 -9.66 -14.05
N ILE A 97 12.90 -10.62 -13.55
CA ILE A 97 12.46 -11.67 -12.64
C ILE A 97 13.00 -11.36 -11.25
N VAL A 98 12.10 -11.34 -10.27
CA VAL A 98 12.44 -11.13 -8.85
C VAL A 98 12.06 -12.39 -8.10
N SER A 99 13.03 -12.99 -7.41
CA SER A 99 12.79 -14.08 -6.46
C SER A 99 12.69 -13.52 -5.05
N THR A 100 11.79 -14.10 -4.26
CA THR A 100 11.51 -13.70 -2.89
C THR A 100 11.67 -14.87 -1.93
N LEU A 101 11.45 -14.63 -0.64
CA LEU A 101 11.17 -15.71 0.31
C LEU A 101 9.85 -16.41 -0.08
N PRO A 102 9.66 -17.70 0.30
CA PRO A 102 8.42 -18.42 0.06
C PRO A 102 7.18 -17.65 0.54
N GLY A 103 6.13 -17.62 -0.27
CA GLY A 103 4.88 -16.89 0.00
C GLY A 103 4.97 -15.35 0.00
N ALA A 104 6.13 -14.75 -0.28
CA ALA A 104 6.31 -13.30 -0.19
C ALA A 104 6.09 -12.54 -1.52
N ALA A 105 5.99 -13.25 -2.65
CA ALA A 105 5.97 -12.61 -3.97
C ALA A 105 4.81 -11.63 -4.15
N SER A 106 3.61 -11.99 -3.68
CA SER A 106 2.43 -11.11 -3.77
C SER A 106 2.58 -9.82 -2.96
N ALA A 107 3.19 -9.90 -1.77
CA ALA A 107 3.41 -8.73 -0.92
C ALA A 107 4.43 -7.76 -1.54
N VAL A 108 5.51 -8.31 -2.10
CA VAL A 108 6.54 -7.54 -2.82
C VAL A 108 5.96 -6.90 -4.08
N ALA A 109 5.16 -7.63 -4.87
CA ALA A 109 4.53 -7.11 -6.08
C ALA A 109 3.61 -5.92 -5.77
N LEU A 110 2.83 -5.99 -4.68
CA LEU A 110 2.04 -4.87 -4.19
C LEU A 110 2.91 -3.65 -3.85
N GLY A 111 4.10 -3.86 -3.27
CA GLY A 111 5.08 -2.79 -3.05
C GLY A 111 5.57 -2.15 -4.34
N ILE A 112 5.83 -2.95 -5.39
CA ILE A 112 6.23 -2.48 -6.72
C ILE A 112 5.12 -1.65 -7.37
N ASP A 113 3.89 -2.11 -7.30
CA ASP A 113 2.74 -1.39 -7.88
C ASP A 113 2.51 -0.05 -7.16
N ARG A 114 2.63 -0.03 -5.82
CA ARG A 114 2.57 1.19 -4.99
C ARG A 114 3.73 2.14 -5.24
N ALA A 115 4.88 1.62 -5.67
CA ALA A 115 6.01 2.46 -6.03
C ALA A 115 5.75 3.29 -7.29
N ARG A 116 4.72 2.95 -8.08
CA ARG A 116 4.29 3.67 -9.29
C ARG A 116 5.48 4.03 -10.20
N LEU A 117 6.42 3.10 -10.35
CA LEU A 117 7.63 3.33 -11.14
C LEU A 117 7.22 3.46 -12.61
N PRO A 118 7.48 4.60 -13.28
CA PRO A 118 7.09 4.78 -14.69
C PRO A 118 7.82 3.82 -15.63
N GLN A 119 8.88 3.17 -15.14
CA GLN A 119 9.63 2.15 -15.87
C GLN A 119 8.98 0.76 -15.86
N VAL A 120 7.93 0.55 -15.06
CA VAL A 120 7.21 -0.73 -14.94
C VAL A 120 5.88 -0.63 -15.67
N ALA A 121 5.61 -1.53 -16.60
CA ALA A 121 4.31 -1.68 -17.25
C ALA A 121 3.33 -2.48 -16.40
N GLY A 122 3.83 -3.47 -15.66
CA GLY A 122 3.03 -4.31 -14.77
C GLY A 122 3.82 -5.46 -14.16
N THR A 123 3.17 -6.16 -13.22
CA THR A 123 3.74 -7.31 -12.50
C THR A 123 2.79 -8.51 -12.53
N ILE A 124 3.36 -9.72 -12.47
CA ILE A 124 2.63 -10.97 -12.20
C ILE A 124 3.39 -11.70 -11.10
N ALA A 125 2.72 -11.99 -9.98
CA ALA A 125 3.30 -12.70 -8.85
C ALA A 125 2.84 -14.16 -8.80
N GLY A 126 3.78 -15.07 -8.58
CA GLY A 126 3.55 -16.44 -8.11
C GLY A 126 3.64 -16.52 -6.58
N ASP A 127 4.22 -17.60 -6.07
CA ASP A 127 4.44 -17.79 -4.62
C ASP A 127 5.74 -17.11 -4.14
N ASP A 128 6.86 -17.39 -4.84
CA ASP A 128 8.20 -16.92 -4.51
C ASP A 128 8.89 -16.17 -5.67
N THR A 129 8.16 -15.93 -6.76
CA THR A 129 8.71 -15.38 -8.01
C THR A 129 7.76 -14.35 -8.59
N ILE A 130 8.29 -13.22 -9.05
CA ILE A 130 7.56 -12.13 -9.69
C ILE A 130 8.15 -11.86 -11.06
N PHE A 131 7.31 -11.79 -12.08
CA PHE A 131 7.67 -11.28 -13.40
C PHE A 131 7.25 -9.83 -13.51
N ILE A 132 8.20 -8.99 -13.91
CA ILE A 132 8.01 -7.56 -14.10
C ILE A 132 8.21 -7.23 -15.57
N ALA A 133 7.17 -6.71 -16.19
CA ALA A 133 7.21 -6.21 -17.56
C ALA A 133 7.70 -4.75 -17.56
N PRO A 134 8.81 -4.43 -18.26
CA PRO A 134 9.23 -3.04 -18.42
C PRO A 134 8.25 -2.23 -19.28
N ALA A 135 8.16 -0.93 -19.00
CA ALA A 135 7.43 0.00 -19.85
C ALA A 135 8.06 0.11 -21.24
N LYS A 136 7.27 0.55 -22.23
CA LYS A 136 7.74 0.70 -23.61
C LYS A 136 9.00 1.57 -23.68
N GLY A 137 10.04 1.06 -24.34
CA GLY A 137 11.33 1.75 -24.49
C GLY A 137 12.27 1.64 -23.28
N VAL A 138 11.89 0.89 -22.25
CA VAL A 138 12.75 0.62 -21.10
C VAL A 138 13.46 -0.72 -21.29
N ALA A 139 14.79 -0.69 -21.32
CA ALA A 139 15.58 -1.92 -21.33
C ALA A 139 15.46 -2.65 -19.98
N PRO A 140 15.19 -3.97 -19.95
CA PRO A 140 15.10 -4.75 -18.70
C PRO A 140 16.29 -4.58 -17.76
N GLY A 141 17.52 -4.59 -18.29
CA GLY A 141 18.73 -4.38 -17.49
C GLY A 141 18.83 -2.99 -16.83
N ARG A 142 18.19 -1.96 -17.39
CA ARG A 142 18.09 -0.65 -16.73
C ARG A 142 17.13 -0.71 -15.54
N LEU A 143 15.98 -1.36 -15.71
CA LEU A 143 14.99 -1.54 -14.65
C LEU A 143 15.55 -2.39 -13.51
N SER A 144 16.22 -3.50 -13.83
CA SER A 144 16.91 -4.38 -12.87
C SER A 144 17.93 -3.61 -12.02
N ARG A 145 18.78 -2.77 -12.62
CA ARG A 145 19.72 -1.91 -11.87
C ARG A 145 19.01 -0.90 -10.97
N GLN A 146 17.92 -0.28 -11.45
CA GLN A 146 17.14 0.67 -10.65
C GLN A 146 16.52 -0.01 -9.43
N LEU A 147 15.89 -1.18 -9.60
CA LEU A 147 15.31 -1.96 -8.52
C LEU A 147 16.36 -2.38 -7.48
N ASN A 148 17.50 -2.90 -7.93
CA ASN A 148 18.63 -3.21 -7.04
C ASN A 148 19.12 -1.99 -6.25
N THR A 149 19.17 -0.81 -6.89
CA THR A 149 19.54 0.44 -6.21
C THR A 149 18.52 0.79 -5.12
N LEU A 150 17.23 0.69 -5.40
CA LEU A 150 16.17 0.99 -4.44
C LEU A 150 16.19 0.05 -3.24
N TRP A 151 16.43 -1.25 -3.46
CA TRP A 151 16.54 -2.23 -2.37
C TRP A 151 17.84 -2.15 -1.57
N SER A 152 18.91 -1.58 -2.15
CA SER A 152 20.16 -1.35 -1.43
C SER A 152 20.16 -0.10 -0.54
N LYS A 153 19.22 0.84 -0.75
CA LYS A 153 19.12 2.05 0.09
C LYS A 153 18.81 1.66 1.54
N GLY A 154 19.66 2.13 2.47
CA GLY A 154 19.52 1.85 3.91
C GLY A 154 20.27 0.61 4.41
N LYS A 155 21.16 -0.01 3.61
CA LYS A 155 22.27 -0.83 4.14
C LYS A 155 23.41 0.09 4.59
N SER A 156 23.15 0.92 5.60
CA SER A 156 24.27 1.48 6.37
C SER A 156 24.78 0.37 7.28
N SER A 157 26.09 0.15 7.21
CA SER A 157 26.86 -0.53 8.24
C SER A 157 26.69 0.13 9.61
#